data_AF-A0ABD1RCV6-F1
#
_entry.id   AF-A0ABD1RCV6-F1
#
_cell.length_a   1.000
_cell.length_b   1.000
_cell.length_c   1.000
_cell.angle_alpha   90.00
_cell.angle_beta   90.00
_cell.angle_gamma   90.00
#
_symmetry.space_group_name_H-M   'P 1'
#
loop_
_entity.id
_entity.type
_entity.pdbx_description
1 polymer ?
#
loop_
_entity_poly.entity_id
_entity_poly.type
_entity_poly.pdbx_seq_one_letter_code
_entity_poly.pdbx_strand_id
1 'polypeptide(L)'
;MLLEEPKPPQKSFSGLEVIAWNIDGMTEHQIMQVISEMSMATNAYSAKGNTDKEAAINIYNGFSGQLRDWWYNYLSSDERNKILNAVKKEGDSHLDPSKQDAVCTLFLL
;
A
#
# COMPACT_ATOMS: atom_id res chain seq x y z
N MET A 1 -11.64 -31.64 -19.54
CA MET A 1 -10.29 -31.44 -18.97
C MET A 1 -10.26 -29.99 -18.54
N LEU A 2 -10.51 -29.70 -17.26
CA LEU A 2 -10.41 -28.35 -16.73
C LEU A 2 -8.92 -28.05 -16.57
N LEU A 3 -8.40 -27.10 -17.33
CA LEU A 3 -7.05 -26.58 -17.14
C LEU A 3 -7.05 -25.86 -15.80
N GLU A 4 -6.45 -26.45 -14.77
CA GLU A 4 -6.09 -25.72 -13.55
C GLU A 4 -5.14 -24.60 -13.98
N GLU A 5 -5.60 -23.35 -13.83
CA GLU A 5 -4.73 -22.21 -14.04
C GLU A 5 -3.57 -22.27 -13.03
N PRO A 6 -2.32 -22.05 -13.46
CA PRO A 6 -1.18 -22.13 -12.57
C PRO A 6 -1.38 -21.13 -11.43
N LYS A 7 -1.46 -21.64 -10.19
CA LYS A 7 -1.55 -20.83 -8.97
C LYS A 7 -0.50 -19.72 -9.08
N PRO A 8 -0.90 -18.44 -9.04
CA PRO A 8 0.07 -17.36 -9.17
C PRO A 8 1.14 -17.51 -8.07
N PRO A 9 2.40 -17.23 -8.38
CA PRO A 9 3.50 -17.39 -7.43
C PRO A 9 3.15 -16.66 -6.14
N GLN A 10 3.12 -17.41 -5.04
CA GLN A 10 2.79 -16.85 -3.73
C GLN A 10 3.94 -15.94 -3.31
N LYS A 11 3.77 -14.63 -3.49
CA LYS A 11 4.75 -13.64 -3.04
C LYS A 11 4.85 -13.71 -1.52
N SER A 12 6.06 -13.95 -1.02
CA SER A 12 6.37 -13.90 0.40
C SER A 12 6.86 -12.49 0.73
N PHE A 13 6.17 -11.83 1.65
CA PHE A 13 6.51 -10.48 2.08
C PHE A 13 7.44 -10.58 3.29
N SER A 14 8.75 -10.66 3.02
CA SER A 14 9.75 -10.75 4.08
C SER A 14 9.82 -9.46 4.91
N GLY A 15 9.26 -8.34 4.46
CA GLY A 15 9.30 -7.04 5.12
C GLY A 15 10.73 -6.46 5.24
N LEU A 16 11.65 -6.92 4.40
CA LEU A 16 13.04 -6.41 4.27
C LEU A 16 13.35 -5.93 2.84
N GLU A 17 12.60 -6.40 1.86
CA GLU A 17 12.82 -6.13 0.45
C GLU A 17 11.85 -5.08 -0.06
N VAL A 18 12.37 -4.08 -0.80
CA VAL A 18 11.52 -3.13 -1.53
C VAL A 18 10.96 -3.85 -2.74
N ILE A 19 9.64 -4.04 -2.75
CA ILE A 19 8.92 -4.73 -3.83
C ILE A 19 8.48 -3.69 -4.85
N ALA A 20 8.76 -3.94 -6.12
CA ALA A 20 8.29 -3.08 -7.20
C ALA A 20 6.78 -3.30 -7.43
N TRP A 21 6.02 -2.22 -7.36
CA TRP A 21 4.60 -2.17 -7.61
C TRP A 21 4.33 -1.47 -8.93
N ASN A 22 3.74 -2.19 -9.89
CA ASN A 22 3.31 -1.64 -11.16
C ASN A 22 1.89 -2.11 -11.46
N ILE A 23 1.08 -1.25 -12.06
CA ILE A 23 -0.27 -1.54 -12.53
C ILE A 23 -0.45 -1.31 -14.05
N ASP A 24 0.63 -0.99 -14.77
CA ASP A 24 0.58 -0.72 -16.20
C ASP A 24 0.06 -1.92 -17.00
N GLY A 25 -0.95 -1.67 -17.83
CA GLY A 25 -1.57 -2.70 -18.68
C GLY A 25 -2.33 -3.79 -17.92
N MET A 26 -2.58 -3.62 -16.61
CA MET A 26 -3.31 -4.58 -15.80
C MET A 26 -4.83 -4.42 -15.94
N THR A 27 -5.55 -5.54 -15.82
CA THR A 27 -7.00 -5.53 -15.68
C THR A 27 -7.41 -5.12 -14.27
N GLU A 28 -8.67 -4.70 -14.09
CA GLU A 28 -9.21 -4.35 -12.77
C GLU A 28 -8.97 -5.46 -11.72
N HIS A 29 -9.20 -6.71 -12.08
CA HIS A 29 -8.95 -7.85 -11.19
C HIS A 29 -7.48 -7.95 -10.76
N GLN A 30 -6.55 -7.75 -11.69
CA GLN A 30 -5.11 -7.78 -11.40
C GLN A 30 -4.70 -6.59 -10.53
N ILE A 31 -5.28 -5.41 -10.77
CA ILE A 31 -5.07 -4.22 -9.92
C ILE A 31 -5.54 -4.50 -8.49
N MET A 32 -6.72 -5.10 -8.31
CA MET A 32 -7.23 -5.48 -6.98
C MET A 32 -6.32 -6.49 -6.29
N GLN A 33 -5.75 -7.45 -7.02
CA GLN A 33 -4.76 -8.37 -6.47
C GLN A 33 -3.49 -7.64 -6.00
N VAL A 34 -2.98 -6.68 -6.80
CA VAL A 34 -1.81 -5.86 -6.43
C VAL A 34 -2.08 -5.03 -5.17
N ILE A 35 -3.27 -4.42 -5.05
CA ILE A 35 -3.66 -3.66 -3.86
C ILE A 35 -3.73 -4.57 -2.62
N SER A 36 -4.28 -5.78 -2.76
CA SER A 36 -4.30 -6.78 -1.70
C SER A 36 -2.89 -7.21 -1.29
N GLU A 37 -1.99 -7.41 -2.25
CA GLU A 37 -0.57 -7.71 -2.02
C GLU A 37 0.15 -6.59 -1.28
N MET A 38 -0.07 -5.32 -1.66
CA MET A 38 0.47 -4.17 -0.93
C MET A 38 -0.06 -4.13 0.50
N SER A 39 -1.34 -4.44 0.72
CA SER A 39 -1.95 -4.48 2.05
C SER A 39 -1.30 -5.57 2.92
N MET A 40 -1.00 -6.74 2.35
CA MET A 40 -0.24 -7.79 3.02
C MET A 40 1.20 -7.35 3.34
N ALA A 41 1.87 -6.66 2.41
CA ALA A 41 3.20 -6.12 2.62
C ALA A 41 3.22 -5.11 3.78
N THR A 42 2.22 -4.22 3.85
CA THR A 42 2.07 -3.28 4.96
C THR A 42 1.92 -4.01 6.30
N ASN A 43 1.05 -5.02 6.36
CA ASN A 43 0.88 -5.82 7.58
C ASN A 43 2.19 -6.49 8.01
N ALA A 44 3.01 -6.95 7.07
CA ALA A 44 4.33 -7.50 7.36
C ALA A 44 5.30 -6.43 7.92
N TYR A 45 5.27 -5.19 7.41
CA TYR A 45 6.04 -4.09 7.98
C TYR A 45 5.58 -3.76 9.40
N SER A 46 4.27 -3.66 9.64
CA SER A 46 3.70 -3.41 10.96
C SER A 46 4.04 -4.53 11.96
N ALA A 47 4.01 -5.79 11.54
CA ALA A 47 4.39 -6.94 12.36
C ALA A 47 5.87 -6.92 12.80
N LYS A 48 6.70 -6.15 12.09
CA LYS A 48 8.12 -5.92 12.42
C LYS A 48 8.36 -4.68 13.28
N GLY A 49 7.31 -4.01 13.71
CA GLY A 49 7.39 -2.81 14.54
C GLY A 49 7.61 -1.52 13.75
N ASN A 50 7.43 -1.53 12.42
CA ASN A 50 7.36 -0.27 11.67
C ASN A 50 6.10 0.49 12.10
N THR A 51 6.24 1.80 12.22
CA THR A 51 5.10 2.71 12.30
C THR A 51 4.31 2.69 10.99
N ASP A 52 3.05 3.09 11.03
CA ASP A 52 2.20 3.14 9.84
C ASP A 52 2.77 4.07 8.76
N LYS A 53 3.38 5.18 9.18
CA LYS A 53 4.13 6.09 8.31
C LYS A 53 5.33 5.41 7.65
N GLU A 54 6.13 4.64 8.40
CA GLU A 54 7.26 3.89 7.85
C GLU A 54 6.79 2.80 6.90
N ALA A 55 5.70 2.11 7.20
CA ALA A 55 5.10 1.14 6.30
C ALA A 55 4.62 1.80 5.00
N ALA A 56 3.94 2.95 5.07
CA ALA A 56 3.53 3.73 3.90
C ALA A 56 4.75 4.19 3.07
N ILE A 57 5.84 4.61 3.71
CA ILE A 57 7.11 4.94 3.03
C ILE A 57 7.68 3.74 2.28
N ASN A 58 7.72 2.57 2.91
CA ASN A 58 8.20 1.35 2.28
C ASN A 58 7.33 0.93 1.08
N ILE A 59 6.02 1.17 1.12
CA ILE A 59 5.11 0.90 0.00
C ILE A 59 5.34 1.86 -1.17
N TYR A 60 5.30 3.18 -0.96
CA TYR A 60 5.43 4.12 -2.09
C TYR A 60 6.85 4.12 -2.68
N ASN A 61 7.89 3.78 -1.91
CA ASN A 61 9.24 3.57 -2.44
C ASN A 61 9.31 2.44 -3.48
N GLY A 62 8.36 1.50 -3.43
CA GLY A 62 8.20 0.45 -4.42
C GLY A 62 7.44 0.86 -5.68
N PHE A 63 6.81 2.05 -5.72
CA PHE A 63 5.99 2.45 -6.86
C PHE A 63 6.80 2.63 -8.15
N SER A 64 6.25 2.09 -9.24
CA SER A 64 6.76 2.18 -10.60
C SER A 64 5.62 2.43 -11.58
N GLY A 65 5.94 2.82 -12.82
CA GLY A 65 4.93 3.07 -13.85
C GLY A 65 3.91 4.14 -13.43
N GLN A 66 2.63 3.89 -13.73
CA GLN A 66 1.51 4.78 -13.36
C GLN A 66 1.45 5.11 -11.87
N LEU A 67 1.82 4.19 -10.97
CA LEU A 67 1.80 4.47 -9.52
C LEU A 67 2.87 5.49 -9.11
N ARG A 68 4.03 5.45 -9.77
CA ARG A 68 5.10 6.43 -9.54
C ARG A 68 4.68 7.79 -10.06
N ASP A 69 4.08 7.83 -11.26
CA ASP A 69 3.61 9.08 -11.85
C ASP A 69 2.46 9.69 -11.05
N TRP A 70 1.54 8.86 -10.53
CA TRP A 70 0.50 9.31 -9.61
C TRP A 70 1.11 9.98 -8.36
N TRP A 71 2.05 9.30 -7.70
CA TRP A 71 2.65 9.79 -6.47
C TRP A 71 3.49 11.05 -6.65
N TYR A 72 4.32 11.12 -7.71
CA TYR A 72 5.25 12.24 -7.89
C TYR A 72 4.68 13.39 -8.72
N ASN A 73 3.88 13.10 -9.74
CA ASN A 73 3.43 14.10 -10.72
C ASN A 73 2.00 14.57 -10.50
N TYR A 74 1.11 13.73 -9.95
CA TYR A 74 -0.29 14.10 -9.69
C TYR A 74 -0.48 14.70 -8.30
N LEU A 75 0.14 14.11 -7.27
CA LEU A 75 0.04 14.63 -5.91
C LEU A 75 1.02 15.79 -5.67
N SER A 76 0.52 16.87 -5.10
CA SER A 76 1.36 17.94 -4.55
C SER A 76 2.13 17.46 -3.32
N SER A 77 3.19 18.17 -2.97
CA SER A 77 3.96 17.88 -1.75
C SER A 77 3.10 17.97 -0.48
N ASP A 78 2.09 18.85 -0.47
CA ASP A 78 1.17 18.99 0.66
C ASP A 78 0.21 17.81 0.77
N GLU A 79 -0.28 17.30 -0.36
CA GLU A 79 -1.13 16.09 -0.38
C GLU A 79 -0.35 14.86 0.05
N ARG A 80 0.88 14.67 -0.44
CA ARG A 80 1.77 13.60 0.04
C ARG A 80 2.02 13.69 1.54
N ASN A 81 2.28 14.89 2.05
CA ASN A 81 2.46 15.10 3.48
C ASN A 81 1.20 14.81 4.29
N LYS A 82 0.00 15.13 3.76
CA LYS A 82 -1.27 14.75 4.41
C LYS A 82 -1.45 13.24 4.47
N ILE A 83 -1.10 12.51 3.40
CA ILE A 83 -1.16 11.04 3.37
C ILE A 83 -0.20 10.46 4.40
N LEU A 84 1.07 10.87 4.38
CA LEU A 84 2.11 10.30 5.26
C LEU A 84 1.94 10.64 6.74
N ASN A 85 1.21 11.71 7.06
CA ASN A 85 0.91 12.09 8.43
C ASN A 85 -0.57 11.90 8.77
N ALA A 86 -1.31 11.12 7.96
CA ALA A 86 -2.70 10.84 8.24
C ALA A 86 -2.80 10.08 9.56
N VAL A 87 -3.67 10.59 10.42
CA VAL A 87 -4.07 9.98 11.68
C VAL A 87 -5.56 9.70 11.60
N LYS A 88 -6.02 8.63 12.24
CA LYS A 88 -7.46 8.33 12.31
C LYS A 88 -8.18 9.52 12.93
N LYS A 89 -9.07 10.17 12.17
CA LYS A 89 -9.93 11.23 12.72
C LYS A 89 -11.03 10.60 13.57
N GLU A 90 -11.23 11.18 14.75
CA GLU A 90 -12.31 10.86 15.68
C GLU A 90 -13.66 10.83 14.96
N GLY A 91 -14.29 9.66 14.94
CA GLY A 91 -15.56 9.41 14.26
C GLY A 91 -15.98 7.94 14.26
N ASP A 92 -15.01 7.03 14.39
CA ASP A 92 -15.25 5.60 14.61
C ASP A 92 -14.90 5.26 16.06
N SER A 93 -15.93 5.11 16.90
CA SER A 93 -15.82 5.00 18.34
C SER A 93 -14.97 3.79 18.78
N HIS A 94 -14.12 4.04 19.78
CA HIS A 94 -13.25 3.09 20.50
C HIS A 94 -11.81 2.86 19.98
N LEU A 95 -11.26 3.75 19.15
CA LEU A 95 -9.83 3.73 18.82
C LEU A 95 -9.16 5.08 19.09
N ASP A 96 -7.99 4.99 19.72
CA ASP A 96 -7.09 6.08 20.09
C ASP A 96 -6.77 7.00 18.88
N PRO A 97 -7.03 8.33 18.96
CA PRO A 97 -6.72 9.30 17.90
C PRO A 97 -5.23 9.39 17.53
N SER A 98 -4.35 8.82 18.34
CA SER A 98 -2.92 8.70 18.06
C SER A 98 -2.58 7.54 17.10
N LYS A 99 -3.55 6.71 16.71
CA LYS A 99 -3.33 5.66 15.70
C LYS A 99 -3.17 6.30 14.32
N GLN A 100 -1.96 6.18 13.80
CA GLN A 100 -1.61 6.52 12.43
C GLN A 100 -2.48 5.71 11.44
N ASP A 101 -2.86 6.34 10.32
CA ASP A 101 -3.81 5.81 9.31
C ASP A 101 -3.37 6.16 7.88
N ALA A 102 -2.07 6.39 7.71
CA ALA A 102 -1.40 6.67 6.44
C ALA A 102 -1.63 5.55 5.43
N VAL A 103 -1.62 4.29 5.88
CA VAL A 103 -1.85 3.12 5.02
C VAL A 103 -3.26 3.09 4.47
N CYS A 104 -4.28 3.28 5.32
CA CYS A 104 -5.66 3.32 4.87
C CYS A 104 -5.88 4.50 3.92
N THR A 105 -5.32 5.66 4.24
CA THR A 105 -5.41 6.85 3.39
C THR A 105 -4.72 6.63 2.04
N LEU A 106 -3.61 5.88 2.00
CA LEU A 106 -2.88 5.56 0.76
C LEU A 106 -3.69 4.67 -0.19
N PHE A 107 -4.48 3.73 0.34
CA PHE A 107 -5.28 2.80 -0.48
C PHE A 107 -6.68 3.32 -0.86
N LEU A 108 -7.13 4.43 -0.26
CA LEU A 108 -8.48 4.99 -0.46
C LEU A 108 -8.53 6.22 -1.39
N LEU A 109 -7.38 6.71 -1.87
CA LEU A 109 -7.27 7.81 -2.84
C LEU A 109 -7.26 7.29 -4.28
#